data_AF-A0A8C6W7Z8-F1
#
_entry.id   AF-A0A8C6W7Z8-F1
#
_cell.length_a   1.000
_cell.length_b   1.000
_cell.length_c   1.000
_cell.angle_alpha   90.00
_cell.angle_beta   90.00
_cell.angle_gamma   90.00
#
_symmetry.space_group_name_H-M   'P 1'
#
loop_
_entity.id
_entity.type
_entity.pdbx_description
1 polymer ?
#
loop_
_entity_poly.entity_id
_entity_poly.type
_entity_poly.pdbx_seq_one_letter_code
_entity_poly.pdbx_strand_id
1 'polypeptide(L)'
;MLTPLKAKSEGKLAKQICRVVLDHFDKQYSKELGDSWNTVRNVLISPSLWQYAILFNRFNYPFELEKDLLLKGYHTLFQGSLPSYPTSVKCYLSRTPNRMPSERHQLGHLKKYYLLNAASLFPVLALELRHGESVLDLCAAPGGKSVALLQCACPGYLHCNEYDSLRVRWLRKTLESFIPPPLINVIKVSELDGREMGDAQPETFDKVLVDAPCSNDRSWLFSSDSEKAAHRIHQRNNLPVLQVELLRSAIRALRPGGLLVYSTCTLSKAENQCVISEILNSSSNMAPVDISGITRTCSQDFTFFPTDQECSLLVIPDKAKAWGPMYIPYWCTTFII
;
A
#
# COMPACT_ATOMS: atom_id res chain seq x y z
N MET A 1 -49.96 -14.22 5.37
CA MET A 1 -48.87 -15.11 4.91
C MET A 1 -48.12 -14.42 3.79
N LEU A 2 -47.02 -13.75 4.12
CA LEU A 2 -46.16 -13.04 3.16
C LEU A 2 -45.01 -13.97 2.76
N THR A 3 -44.94 -14.28 1.48
CA THR A 3 -43.89 -15.07 0.85
C THR A 3 -42.54 -14.32 0.90
N PRO A 4 -41.42 -14.97 1.28
CA PRO A 4 -40.12 -14.31 1.26
C PRO A 4 -39.62 -14.19 -0.19
N LEU A 5 -39.32 -12.96 -0.60
CA LEU A 5 -38.56 -12.65 -1.82
C LEU A 5 -37.19 -13.32 -1.73
N LYS A 6 -37.00 -14.39 -2.52
CA LYS A 6 -35.68 -15.00 -2.75
C LYS A 6 -34.76 -13.95 -3.36
N ALA A 7 -33.76 -13.52 -2.58
CA ALA A 7 -32.62 -12.80 -3.11
C ALA A 7 -31.92 -13.69 -4.15
N LYS A 8 -31.92 -13.25 -5.42
CA LYS A 8 -31.06 -13.82 -6.46
C LYS A 8 -29.61 -13.57 -6.01
N SER A 9 -28.92 -14.61 -5.56
CA SER A 9 -27.47 -14.58 -5.43
C SER A 9 -26.89 -14.54 -6.84
N GLU A 10 -26.57 -13.35 -7.35
CA GLU A 10 -25.63 -13.21 -8.46
C GLU A 10 -24.33 -13.90 -8.03
N GLY A 11 -24.03 -15.02 -8.67
CA GLY A 11 -22.82 -15.80 -8.41
C GLY A 11 -21.61 -14.92 -8.65
N LYS A 12 -20.89 -14.56 -7.59
CA LYS A 12 -19.53 -14.01 -7.69
C LYS A 12 -18.72 -15.02 -8.50
N LEU A 13 -18.27 -14.64 -9.71
CA LEU A 13 -17.33 -15.44 -10.48
C LEU A 13 -16.19 -15.86 -9.55
N ALA A 14 -16.00 -17.17 -9.37
CA ALA A 14 -14.87 -17.68 -8.60
C ALA A 14 -13.58 -17.13 -9.24
N LYS A 15 -12.68 -16.58 -8.42
CA LYS A 15 -11.41 -16.04 -8.91
C LYS A 15 -10.62 -17.18 -9.55
N GLN A 16 -10.58 -17.21 -10.88
CA GLN A 16 -9.84 -18.22 -11.64
C GLN A 16 -8.37 -17.86 -11.68
N ILE A 17 -7.51 -18.81 -11.32
CA ILE A 17 -6.05 -18.66 -11.40
C ILE A 17 -5.64 -18.64 -12.87
N CYS A 18 -4.87 -17.61 -13.25
CA CYS A 18 -4.27 -17.52 -14.57
C CYS A 18 -2.96 -18.32 -14.61
N ARG A 19 -2.98 -19.48 -15.26
CA ARG A 19 -1.80 -20.36 -15.36
C ARG A 19 -0.60 -19.67 -16.01
N VAL A 20 -0.83 -18.85 -17.03
CA VAL A 20 0.25 -18.12 -17.74
C VAL A 20 1.04 -17.22 -16.78
N VAL A 21 0.35 -16.53 -15.87
CA VAL A 21 0.98 -15.67 -14.85
C VAL A 21 1.66 -16.52 -13.79
N LEU A 22 0.98 -17.56 -13.32
CA LEU A 22 1.52 -18.45 -12.29
C LEU A 22 2.81 -19.15 -12.76
N ASP A 23 2.85 -19.67 -13.99
CA ASP A 23 4.03 -20.33 -14.56
C ASP A 23 5.20 -19.35 -14.73
N HIS A 24 4.91 -18.09 -15.08
CA HIS A 24 5.92 -17.03 -15.15
C HIS A 24 6.47 -16.71 -13.75
N PHE A 25 5.60 -16.55 -12.75
CA PHE A 25 6.00 -16.34 -11.36
C PHE A 25 6.75 -17.54 -10.78
N ASP A 26 6.35 -18.78 -11.09
CA ASP A 26 7.04 -19.99 -10.67
C ASP A 26 8.48 -20.02 -11.21
N LYS A 27 8.70 -19.63 -12.47
CA LYS A 27 10.06 -19.56 -13.05
C LYS A 27 10.94 -18.48 -12.43
N GLN A 28 10.37 -17.32 -12.12
CA GLN A 28 11.11 -16.18 -11.59
C GLN A 28 11.32 -16.30 -10.08
N TYR A 29 10.24 -16.43 -9.31
CA TYR A 29 10.28 -16.36 -7.85
C TYR A 29 10.86 -17.61 -7.20
N SER A 30 10.86 -18.77 -7.86
CA SER A 30 11.66 -19.92 -7.36
C SER A 30 13.16 -19.60 -7.33
N LYS A 31 13.65 -18.73 -8.22
CA LYS A 31 15.06 -18.29 -8.23
C LYS A 31 15.32 -17.17 -7.23
N GLU A 32 14.39 -16.22 -7.14
CA GLU A 32 14.56 -15.03 -6.28
C GLU A 32 14.30 -15.32 -4.80
N LEU A 33 13.31 -16.16 -4.47
CA LEU A 33 12.90 -16.47 -3.09
C LEU A 33 13.34 -17.86 -2.60
N GLY A 34 13.84 -18.71 -3.49
CA GLY A 34 14.22 -20.10 -3.17
C GLY A 34 13.07 -20.87 -2.55
N ASP A 35 13.35 -21.60 -1.47
CA ASP A 35 12.38 -22.45 -0.76
C ASP A 35 11.18 -21.68 -0.21
N SER A 36 11.34 -20.38 0.07
CA SER A 36 10.23 -19.53 0.56
C SER A 36 9.12 -19.37 -0.48
N TRP A 37 9.43 -19.51 -1.78
CA TRP A 37 8.43 -19.35 -2.83
C TRP A 37 7.26 -20.31 -2.69
N ASN A 38 7.50 -21.58 -2.31
CA ASN A 38 6.45 -22.58 -2.19
C ASN A 38 5.33 -22.13 -1.22
N THR A 39 5.72 -21.59 -0.08
CA THR A 39 4.77 -21.11 0.94
C THR A 39 4.06 -19.86 0.46
N VAL A 40 4.80 -18.89 -0.10
CA VAL A 40 4.25 -17.64 -0.62
C VAL A 40 3.23 -17.91 -1.73
N ARG A 41 3.60 -18.75 -2.70
CA ARG A 41 2.75 -19.20 -3.80
C ARG A 41 1.43 -19.79 -3.29
N ASN A 42 1.50 -20.71 -2.33
CA ASN A 42 0.32 -21.37 -1.78
C ASN A 42 -0.67 -20.37 -1.17
N VAL A 43 -0.17 -19.34 -0.48
CA VAL A 43 -1.02 -18.27 0.06
C VAL A 43 -1.57 -17.36 -1.04
N LEU A 44 -0.74 -16.99 -2.02
CA LEU A 44 -1.14 -16.13 -3.13
C LEU A 44 -2.25 -16.74 -3.98
N ILE A 45 -2.18 -18.04 -4.28
CA ILE A 45 -3.20 -18.73 -5.10
C ILE A 45 -4.47 -19.11 -4.33
N SER A 46 -4.51 -18.88 -3.01
CA SER A 46 -5.61 -19.29 -2.12
C SER A 46 -6.33 -18.08 -1.51
N PRO A 47 -7.32 -17.48 -2.18
CA PRO A 47 -8.05 -16.32 -1.67
C PRO A 47 -8.72 -16.51 -0.30
N SER A 48 -9.02 -17.74 0.08
CA SER A 48 -9.56 -18.10 1.41
C SER A 48 -8.58 -17.87 2.55
N LEU A 49 -7.27 -17.84 2.26
CA LEU A 49 -6.21 -17.58 3.24
C LEU A 49 -5.93 -16.09 3.42
N TRP A 50 -6.47 -15.22 2.55
CA TRP A 50 -6.14 -13.80 2.58
C TRP A 50 -6.75 -13.09 3.79
N GLN A 51 -5.91 -12.37 4.51
CA GLN A 51 -6.32 -11.56 5.65
C GLN A 51 -6.56 -10.11 5.23
N TYR A 52 -7.47 -9.46 5.95
CA TYR A 52 -7.81 -8.06 5.80
C TYR A 52 -7.74 -7.40 7.16
N ALA A 53 -6.95 -6.34 7.26
CA ALA A 53 -6.90 -5.50 8.43
C ALA A 53 -8.02 -4.47 8.37
N ILE A 54 -8.44 -4.02 9.55
CA ILE A 54 -9.51 -3.04 9.71
C ILE A 54 -8.86 -1.76 10.23
N LEU A 55 -8.66 -0.79 9.34
CA LEU A 55 -8.23 0.55 9.71
C LEU A 55 -9.45 1.39 10.06
N PHE A 56 -9.57 1.80 11.32
CA PHE A 56 -10.66 2.67 11.74
C PHE A 56 -10.50 4.07 11.18
N ASN A 57 -11.65 4.67 10.88
CA ASN A 57 -11.73 6.08 10.53
C ASN A 57 -11.86 6.91 11.81
N ARG A 58 -10.81 7.64 12.17
CA ARG A 58 -10.81 8.55 13.33
C ARG A 58 -11.86 9.66 13.21
N PHE A 59 -12.31 9.97 12.00
CA PHE A 59 -13.35 10.98 11.74
C PHE A 59 -14.77 10.43 11.88
N ASN A 60 -14.94 9.11 12.01
CA ASN A 60 -16.20 8.45 12.33
C ASN A 60 -15.93 7.20 13.19
N TYR A 61 -15.47 7.42 14.41
CA TYR A 61 -14.92 6.36 15.26
C TYR A 61 -15.99 5.37 15.74
N PRO A 62 -15.85 4.05 15.49
CA PRO A 62 -16.89 3.08 15.80
C PRO A 62 -16.65 2.35 17.14
N PHE A 63 -16.94 3.01 18.27
CA PHE A 63 -16.68 2.47 19.62
C PHE A 63 -17.25 1.06 19.88
N GLU A 64 -18.50 0.80 19.51
CA GLU A 64 -19.12 -0.52 19.73
C GLU A 64 -18.49 -1.61 18.84
N LEU A 65 -18.08 -1.25 17.62
CA LEU A 65 -17.37 -2.19 16.75
C LEU A 65 -15.99 -2.54 17.32
N GLU A 66 -15.30 -1.59 17.94
CA GLU A 66 -14.01 -1.85 18.58
C GLU A 66 -14.13 -2.95 19.65
N LYS A 67 -15.10 -2.82 20.55
CA LYS A 67 -15.37 -3.81 21.61
C LYS A 67 -15.66 -5.18 21.00
N ASP A 68 -16.52 -5.24 19.98
CA ASP A 68 -16.86 -6.47 19.27
C ASP A 68 -15.63 -7.14 18.62
N LEU A 69 -14.73 -6.36 18.04
CA LEU A 69 -13.51 -6.87 17.43
C LEU A 69 -12.57 -7.47 18.49
N LEU A 70 -12.36 -6.77 19.60
CA LEU A 70 -11.54 -7.27 20.71
C LEU A 70 -12.11 -8.58 21.29
N LEU A 71 -13.43 -8.67 21.48
CA LEU A 71 -14.10 -9.90 21.92
C LEU A 71 -13.96 -11.06 20.92
N LYS A 72 -13.84 -10.75 19.63
CA LYS A 72 -13.58 -11.72 18.56
C LYS A 72 -12.09 -12.07 18.41
N GLY A 73 -11.23 -11.58 19.31
CA GLY A 73 -9.81 -11.88 19.32
C GLY A 73 -8.99 -11.08 18.30
N TYR A 74 -9.53 -9.97 17.78
CA TYR A 74 -8.71 -9.03 17.03
C TYR A 74 -7.79 -8.27 17.97
N HIS A 75 -6.62 -7.91 17.48
CA HIS A 75 -5.64 -7.12 18.21
C HIS A 75 -5.10 -5.97 17.38
N THR A 76 -4.59 -4.93 18.04
CA THR A 76 -4.01 -3.78 17.34
C THR A 76 -2.71 -4.18 16.64
N LEU A 77 -2.48 -3.63 15.44
CA LEU A 77 -1.26 -3.83 14.64
C LEU A 77 0.03 -3.58 15.44
N PHE A 78 -0.03 -2.67 16.41
CA PHE A 78 1.05 -2.41 17.34
C PHE A 78 0.53 -2.63 18.77
N GLN A 79 1.15 -3.58 19.48
CA GLN A 79 0.87 -3.88 20.89
C GLN A 79 1.87 -3.18 21.85
N GLY A 80 2.76 -2.32 21.32
CA GLY A 80 3.76 -1.59 22.10
C GLY A 80 4.01 -0.17 21.57
N SER A 81 4.71 0.65 22.36
CA SER A 81 5.10 2.00 21.97
C SER A 81 6.31 1.98 21.04
N LEU A 82 6.08 2.09 19.73
CA LEU A 82 7.10 2.62 18.83
C LEU A 82 7.24 4.13 19.09
N PRO A 83 8.45 4.68 19.29
CA PRO A 83 8.65 6.11 19.55
C PRO A 83 8.04 7.02 18.47
N SER A 84 7.91 6.52 17.23
CA SER A 84 7.38 7.25 16.07
C SER A 84 5.98 6.80 15.60
N TYR A 85 5.29 5.90 16.30
CA TYR A 85 3.96 5.46 15.88
C TYR A 85 2.87 6.47 16.29
N PRO A 86 2.05 6.98 15.34
CA PRO A 86 0.97 7.89 15.69
C PRO A 86 -0.11 7.14 16.47
N THR A 87 -0.32 7.55 17.73
CA THR A 87 -1.33 6.94 18.62
C THR A 87 -2.76 7.02 18.07
N SER A 88 -3.00 7.90 17.09
CA SER A 88 -4.28 8.03 16.39
C SER A 88 -4.58 6.89 15.43
N VAL A 89 -3.59 6.13 14.97
CA VAL A 89 -3.81 5.04 14.01
C VAL A 89 -4.31 3.80 14.74
N LYS A 90 -5.57 3.48 14.49
CA LYS A 90 -6.25 2.31 15.05
C LYS A 90 -6.48 1.30 13.94
N CYS A 91 -5.60 0.31 13.86
CA CYS A 91 -5.70 -0.78 12.89
C CYS A 91 -5.73 -2.13 13.60
N TYR A 92 -6.72 -2.95 13.29
CA TYR A 92 -6.95 -4.24 13.93
C TYR A 92 -6.68 -5.40 12.97
N LEU A 93 -5.97 -6.39 13.49
CA LEU A 93 -5.60 -7.62 12.81
C LEU A 93 -6.35 -8.80 13.41
N SER A 94 -6.55 -9.84 12.61
CA SER A 94 -7.02 -11.15 13.08
C SER A 94 -6.09 -12.23 12.56
N ARG A 95 -5.71 -13.18 13.43
CA ARG A 95 -4.96 -14.39 13.05
C ARG A 95 -5.80 -15.37 12.23
N THR A 96 -7.12 -15.25 12.29
CA THR A 96 -8.04 -16.05 11.48
C THR A 96 -8.46 -15.27 10.24
N PRO A 97 -8.44 -15.89 9.04
CA PRO A 97 -8.97 -15.27 7.83
C PRO A 97 -10.48 -15.04 7.99
N ASN A 98 -10.85 -13.79 8.26
CA ASN A 98 -12.23 -13.35 8.26
C ASN A 98 -12.30 -11.99 7.56
N ARG A 99 -13.25 -11.85 6.64
CA ARG A 99 -13.44 -10.61 5.91
C ARG A 99 -14.74 -9.96 6.34
N MET A 100 -14.62 -8.86 7.06
CA MET A 100 -15.77 -7.99 7.34
C MET A 100 -16.39 -7.45 6.04
N PRO A 101 -17.70 -7.17 6.03
CA PRO A 101 -18.33 -6.52 4.88
C PRO A 101 -17.72 -5.13 4.67
N SER A 102 -17.41 -4.76 3.44
CA SER A 102 -17.00 -3.39 3.14
C SER A 102 -18.22 -2.48 3.09
N GLU A 103 -18.18 -1.34 3.76
CA GLU A 103 -19.21 -0.31 3.63
C GLU A 103 -19.22 0.28 2.22
N ARG A 104 -20.41 0.47 1.64
CA ARG A 104 -20.58 1.13 0.34
C ARG A 104 -20.40 2.64 0.50
N HIS A 105 -19.89 3.30 -0.53
CA HIS A 105 -19.85 4.77 -0.55
C HIS A 105 -21.28 5.31 -0.53
N GLN A 106 -21.52 6.30 0.33
CA GLN A 106 -22.78 7.01 0.46
C GLN A 106 -22.45 8.50 0.65
N LEU A 107 -23.05 9.36 -0.17
CA LEU A 107 -22.78 10.79 -0.12
C LEU A 107 -23.21 11.35 1.25
N GLY A 108 -22.34 12.14 1.89
CA GLY A 108 -22.60 12.75 3.20
C GLY A 108 -22.40 11.80 4.40
N HIS A 109 -22.10 10.52 4.18
CA HIS A 109 -21.87 9.56 5.25
C HIS A 109 -20.44 9.01 5.21
N LEU A 110 -19.68 9.30 6.27
CA LEU A 110 -18.34 8.76 6.44
C LEU A 110 -18.42 7.28 6.84
N LYS A 111 -17.56 6.46 6.24
CA LYS A 111 -17.38 5.07 6.61
C LYS A 111 -16.65 4.95 7.93
N LYS A 112 -16.95 3.90 8.68
CA LYS A 112 -16.35 3.64 10.00
C LYS A 112 -14.95 3.03 9.90
N TYR A 113 -14.67 2.27 8.85
CA TYR A 113 -13.38 1.60 8.65
C TYR A 113 -13.08 1.31 7.19
N TYR A 114 -11.78 1.16 6.90
CA TYR A 114 -11.22 0.74 5.63
C TYR A 114 -10.64 -0.67 5.76
N LEU A 115 -10.92 -1.54 4.80
CA LEU A 115 -10.33 -2.88 4.73
C LEU A 115 -9.13 -2.88 3.80
N LEU A 116 -7.97 -3.27 4.30
CA LEU A 116 -6.72 -3.26 3.56
C LEU A 116 -5.83 -4.46 3.89
N ASN A 117 -4.81 -4.69 3.08
CA ASN A 117 -3.68 -5.51 3.48
C ASN A 117 -2.85 -4.72 4.51
N ALA A 118 -2.67 -5.25 5.72
CA ALA A 118 -1.99 -4.56 6.82
C ALA A 118 -0.59 -4.06 6.44
N ALA A 119 0.13 -4.80 5.61
CA ALA A 119 1.47 -4.43 5.15
C ALA A 119 1.48 -3.09 4.39
N SER A 120 0.35 -2.68 3.81
CA SER A 120 0.19 -1.39 3.12
C SER A 120 0.28 -0.18 4.05
N LEU A 121 0.25 -0.39 5.38
CA LEU A 121 0.49 0.68 6.35
C LEU A 121 1.97 0.95 6.57
N PHE A 122 2.88 -0.01 6.34
CA PHE A 122 4.30 0.22 6.57
C PHE A 122 4.88 1.37 5.76
N PRO A 123 4.57 1.55 4.46
CA PRO A 123 5.04 2.72 3.73
C PRO A 123 4.57 4.06 4.33
N VAL A 124 3.32 4.08 4.81
CA VAL A 124 2.71 5.27 5.42
C VAL A 124 3.34 5.61 6.76
N LEU A 125 3.61 4.59 7.58
CA LEU A 125 4.24 4.73 8.88
C LEU A 125 5.73 5.10 8.74
N ALA A 126 6.41 4.54 7.75
CA ALA A 126 7.80 4.88 7.46
C ALA A 126 7.97 6.36 7.09
N LEU A 127 6.97 7.04 6.52
CA LEU A 127 7.08 8.47 6.25
C LEU A 127 7.17 9.34 7.50
N GLU A 128 6.82 8.82 8.68
CA GLU A 128 6.85 9.55 9.96
C GLU A 128 6.20 10.95 9.83
N LEU A 129 5.01 10.97 9.22
CA LEU A 129 4.30 12.20 8.91
C LEU A 129 3.89 12.97 10.18
N ARG A 130 4.13 14.27 10.20
CA ARG A 130 3.75 15.18 11.28
C ARG A 130 2.61 16.12 10.88
N HIS A 131 1.97 16.69 11.90
CA HIS A 131 0.91 17.67 11.69
C HIS A 131 1.44 18.93 10.99
N GLY A 132 0.68 19.46 10.04
CA GLY A 132 1.02 20.68 9.30
C GLY A 132 1.98 20.48 8.12
N GLU A 133 2.57 19.28 7.96
CA GLU A 133 3.48 19.01 6.84
C GLU A 133 2.74 18.91 5.49
N SER A 134 3.44 19.23 4.42
CA SER A 134 3.06 19.09 3.01
C SER A 134 3.46 17.71 2.49
N VAL A 135 2.49 16.97 1.95
CA VAL A 135 2.66 15.57 1.54
C VAL A 135 2.20 15.35 0.11
N LEU A 136 2.99 14.60 -0.65
CA LEU A 136 2.61 14.10 -1.97
C LEU A 136 2.41 12.58 -1.91
N ASP A 137 1.23 12.12 -2.33
CA ASP A 137 0.96 10.73 -2.68
C ASP A 137 0.92 10.65 -4.22
N LEU A 138 2.05 10.26 -4.83
CA LEU A 138 2.29 10.43 -6.27
C LEU A 138 1.44 9.47 -7.13
N CYS A 139 1.04 8.34 -6.57
CA CYS A 139 0.28 7.26 -7.23
C CYS A 139 -0.86 6.78 -6.30
N ALA A 140 -1.76 7.71 -6.00
CA ALA A 140 -2.63 7.62 -4.83
C ALA A 140 -3.80 6.64 -4.93
N ALA A 141 -4.31 6.34 -6.13
CA ALA A 141 -5.53 5.54 -6.21
C ALA A 141 -5.26 4.07 -5.85
N PRO A 142 -6.25 3.35 -5.28
CA PRO A 142 -7.63 3.79 -5.03
C PRO A 142 -7.82 4.68 -3.78
N GLY A 143 -6.75 5.10 -3.10
CA GLY A 143 -6.79 6.05 -1.98
C GLY A 143 -6.60 5.45 -0.60
N GLY A 144 -6.30 4.15 -0.50
CA GLY A 144 -6.14 3.48 0.81
C GLY A 144 -4.97 4.05 1.63
N LYS A 145 -3.83 4.32 0.98
CA LYS A 145 -2.66 4.91 1.64
C LYS A 145 -2.87 6.40 1.94
N SER A 146 -3.53 7.14 1.06
CA SER A 146 -3.91 8.54 1.32
C SER A 146 -4.89 8.67 2.51
N VAL A 147 -5.87 7.77 2.62
CA VAL A 147 -6.73 7.68 3.81
C VAL A 147 -5.90 7.36 5.05
N ALA A 148 -4.96 6.42 4.96
CA ALA A 148 -4.08 6.06 6.08
C ALA A 148 -3.17 7.22 6.52
N LEU A 149 -2.62 8.02 5.59
CA LEU A 149 -1.87 9.24 5.91
C LEU A 149 -2.72 10.20 6.77
N LEU A 150 -3.99 10.39 6.40
CA LEU A 150 -4.94 11.22 7.15
C LEU A 150 -5.39 10.60 8.48
N GLN A 151 -5.22 9.29 8.67
CA GLN A 151 -5.40 8.66 9.99
C GLN A 151 -4.18 8.89 10.89
N CYS A 152 -2.99 9.02 10.30
CA CYS A 152 -1.72 9.25 11.02
C CYS A 152 -1.62 10.68 11.55
N ALA A 153 -1.88 11.67 10.70
CA ALA A 153 -1.72 13.09 11.05
C ALA A 153 -2.75 13.96 10.32
N CYS A 154 -2.71 15.26 10.60
CA CYS A 154 -3.43 16.28 9.84
C CYS A 154 -2.40 17.06 9.01
N PRO A 155 -2.20 16.71 7.73
CA PRO A 155 -1.32 17.47 6.83
C PRO A 155 -1.78 18.92 6.71
N GLY A 156 -0.83 19.83 6.52
CA GLY A 156 -1.15 21.20 6.09
C GLY A 156 -1.59 21.23 4.62
N TYR A 157 -1.04 20.30 3.83
CA TYR A 157 -1.39 20.08 2.43
C TYR A 157 -1.15 18.62 2.06
N LEU A 158 -2.11 17.98 1.40
CA LEU A 158 -2.00 16.63 0.86
C LEU A 158 -2.36 16.63 -0.61
N HIS A 159 -1.39 16.28 -1.47
CA HIS A 159 -1.60 16.16 -2.89
C HIS A 159 -1.67 14.68 -3.28
N CYS A 160 -2.85 14.21 -3.65
CA CYS A 160 -3.09 12.87 -4.17
C CYS A 160 -3.13 12.89 -5.70
N ASN A 161 -2.07 12.40 -6.34
CA ASN A 161 -2.01 12.30 -7.81
C ASN A 161 -2.33 10.88 -8.28
N GLU A 162 -3.08 10.74 -9.37
CA GLU A 162 -3.28 9.47 -10.06
C GLU A 162 -3.39 9.72 -11.56
N TYR A 163 -2.61 9.00 -12.37
CA TYR A 163 -2.56 9.20 -13.81
C TYR A 163 -3.79 8.63 -14.54
N ASP A 164 -4.37 7.53 -14.04
CA ASP A 164 -5.50 6.88 -14.70
C ASP A 164 -6.85 7.52 -14.33
N SER A 165 -7.53 8.08 -15.33
CA SER A 165 -8.83 8.76 -15.19
C SER A 165 -9.92 7.96 -14.46
N LEU A 166 -9.97 6.63 -14.62
CA LEU A 166 -10.96 5.78 -13.97
C LEU A 166 -10.60 5.59 -12.48
N ARG A 167 -9.32 5.39 -12.21
CA ARG A 167 -8.78 5.26 -10.86
C ARG A 167 -8.87 6.55 -10.07
N VAL A 168 -8.72 7.73 -10.71
CA VAL A 168 -8.97 9.03 -10.08
C VAL A 168 -10.42 9.10 -9.55
N ARG A 169 -11.40 8.57 -10.28
CA ARG A 169 -12.80 8.52 -9.81
C ARG A 169 -12.94 7.64 -8.56
N TRP A 170 -12.20 6.54 -8.48
CA TRP A 170 -12.18 5.70 -7.28
C TRP A 170 -11.51 6.40 -6.11
N LEU A 171 -10.39 7.08 -6.36
CA LEU A 171 -9.69 7.89 -5.36
C LEU A 171 -10.62 8.95 -4.76
N ARG A 172 -11.31 9.74 -5.59
CA ARG A 172 -12.27 10.75 -5.13
C ARG A 172 -13.37 10.13 -4.27
N LYS A 173 -14.01 9.05 -4.74
CA LYS A 173 -15.03 8.33 -3.96
C LYS A 173 -14.51 7.78 -2.64
N THR A 174 -13.25 7.31 -2.61
CA THR A 174 -12.61 6.87 -1.38
C THR A 174 -12.44 8.06 -0.42
N LEU A 175 -11.85 9.17 -0.87
CA LEU A 175 -11.65 10.34 -0.02
C LEU A 175 -12.98 10.89 0.52
N GLU A 176 -14.00 11.04 -0.32
CA GLU A 176 -15.36 11.45 0.10
C GLU A 176 -16.00 10.48 1.10
N SER A 177 -15.65 9.18 1.05
CA SER A 177 -16.16 8.19 1.99
C SER A 177 -15.51 8.24 3.37
N PHE A 178 -14.33 8.84 3.51
CA PHE A 178 -13.54 8.74 4.74
C PHE A 178 -13.24 10.10 5.36
N ILE A 179 -13.16 11.15 4.57
CA ILE A 179 -12.65 12.45 4.99
C ILE A 179 -13.80 13.46 5.12
N PRO A 180 -13.93 14.13 6.29
CA PRO A 180 -14.98 15.11 6.52
C PRO A 180 -14.74 16.39 5.68
N PRO A 181 -15.80 17.12 5.29
CA PRO A 181 -15.71 18.31 4.44
C PRO A 181 -14.67 19.37 4.86
N PRO A 182 -14.47 19.69 6.16
CA PRO A 182 -13.47 20.68 6.58
C PRO A 182 -12.03 20.33 6.19
N LEU A 183 -11.71 19.04 6.06
CA LEU A 183 -10.38 18.57 5.67
C LEU A 183 -10.22 18.41 4.16
N ILE A 184 -11.29 18.56 3.37
CA ILE A 184 -11.19 18.48 1.90
C ILE A 184 -10.36 19.64 1.34
N ASN A 185 -10.42 20.82 1.96
CA ASN A 185 -9.72 22.02 1.47
C ASN A 185 -8.19 21.88 1.48
N VAL A 186 -7.63 21.00 2.33
CA VAL A 186 -6.19 20.74 2.36
C VAL A 186 -5.78 19.61 1.41
N ILE A 187 -6.74 18.97 0.72
CA ILE A 187 -6.50 17.84 -0.16
C ILE A 187 -6.67 18.26 -1.62
N LYS A 188 -5.59 18.18 -2.40
CA LYS A 188 -5.63 18.31 -3.87
C LYS A 188 -5.67 16.92 -4.50
N VAL A 189 -6.61 16.70 -5.41
CA VAL A 189 -6.63 15.50 -6.27
C VAL A 189 -6.34 15.91 -7.71
N SER A 190 -5.28 15.35 -8.30
CA SER A 190 -4.89 15.64 -9.70
C SER A 190 -4.82 14.40 -10.56
N GLU A 191 -4.96 14.62 -11.87
CA GLU A 191 -4.78 13.64 -12.93
C GLU A 191 -3.60 14.09 -13.80
N LEU A 192 -2.38 13.88 -13.32
CA LEU A 192 -1.14 14.30 -13.98
C LEU A 192 -0.19 13.11 -14.11
N ASP A 193 0.72 13.20 -15.08
CA ASP A 193 1.85 12.29 -15.16
C ASP A 193 2.79 12.51 -13.96
N GLY A 194 2.92 11.50 -13.11
CA GLY A 194 3.77 11.59 -11.93
C GLY A 194 5.24 11.84 -12.25
N ARG A 195 5.69 11.55 -13.48
CA ARG A 195 7.06 11.78 -13.94
C ARG A 195 7.41 13.25 -14.14
N GLU A 196 6.40 14.11 -14.24
CA GLU A 196 6.55 15.56 -14.42
C GLU A 196 6.36 16.35 -13.11
N MET A 197 5.91 15.67 -12.04
CA MET A 197 5.58 16.32 -10.76
C MET A 197 6.75 17.10 -10.15
N GLY A 198 7.97 16.54 -10.22
CA GLY A 198 9.17 17.19 -9.70
C GLY A 198 9.58 18.45 -10.46
N ASP A 199 9.21 18.57 -11.73
CA ASP A 199 9.48 19.77 -12.52
C ASP A 199 8.37 20.81 -12.33
N ALA A 200 7.13 20.36 -12.14
CA ALA A 200 5.99 21.22 -11.87
C ALA A 200 5.98 21.80 -10.44
N GLN A 201 6.44 21.03 -9.46
CA GLN A 201 6.44 21.38 -8.04
C GLN A 201 7.77 20.99 -7.36
N PRO A 202 8.91 21.58 -7.78
CA PRO A 202 10.22 21.27 -7.21
C PRO A 202 10.29 21.64 -5.74
N GLU A 203 10.98 20.83 -4.94
CA GLU A 203 11.30 21.06 -3.52
C GLU A 203 10.10 21.52 -2.66
N THR A 204 8.89 21.08 -3.00
CA THR A 204 7.64 21.60 -2.43
C THR A 204 7.13 20.77 -1.25
N PHE A 205 7.44 19.48 -1.22
CA PHE A 205 6.84 18.56 -0.27
C PHE A 205 7.82 18.21 0.84
N ASP A 206 7.32 18.11 2.08
CA ASP A 206 8.09 17.62 3.23
C ASP A 206 8.24 16.10 3.16
N LYS A 207 7.21 15.43 2.63
CA LYS A 207 7.07 13.98 2.54
C LYS A 207 6.55 13.57 1.16
N VAL A 208 7.15 12.57 0.55
CA VAL A 208 6.67 12.01 -0.72
C VAL A 208 6.50 10.49 -0.62
N LEU A 209 5.29 10.01 -0.90
CA LEU A 209 4.96 8.60 -1.05
C LEU A 209 4.92 8.23 -2.54
N VAL A 210 5.69 7.22 -2.92
CA VAL A 210 5.67 6.63 -4.26
C VAL A 210 5.24 5.17 -4.14
N ASP A 211 3.93 4.93 -4.02
CA ASP A 211 3.35 3.60 -4.14
C ASP A 211 3.21 3.21 -5.61
N ALA A 212 4.32 2.74 -6.19
CA ALA A 212 4.47 2.73 -7.62
C ALA A 212 3.57 1.68 -8.32
N PRO A 213 3.11 1.96 -9.54
CA PRO A 213 2.50 0.95 -10.39
C PRO A 213 3.47 -0.22 -10.58
N CYS A 214 3.01 -1.43 -10.29
CA CYS A 214 3.82 -2.65 -10.30
C CYS A 214 3.00 -3.84 -10.78
N SER A 215 3.65 -5.00 -10.89
CA SER A 215 3.00 -6.25 -11.31
C SER A 215 1.90 -6.75 -10.36
N ASN A 216 1.68 -6.10 -9.20
CA ASN A 216 0.59 -6.37 -8.25
C ASN A 216 0.23 -7.86 -8.17
N ASP A 217 1.20 -8.66 -7.74
CA ASP A 217 1.27 -10.10 -8.01
C ASP A 217 0.01 -10.84 -7.55
N ARG A 218 -0.52 -10.45 -6.39
CA ARG A 218 -1.77 -11.01 -5.85
C ARG A 218 -2.95 -10.77 -6.77
N SER A 219 -3.04 -9.62 -7.45
CA SER A 219 -4.12 -9.32 -8.39
C SER A 219 -3.90 -9.97 -9.75
N TRP A 220 -2.66 -9.97 -10.27
CA TRP A 220 -2.38 -10.48 -11.62
C TRP A 220 -2.56 -12.00 -11.74
N LEU A 221 -2.41 -12.74 -10.63
CA LEU A 221 -2.68 -14.18 -10.57
C LEU A 221 -4.12 -14.55 -10.90
N PHE A 222 -5.08 -13.62 -10.79
CA PHE A 222 -6.48 -13.90 -11.04
C PHE A 222 -6.96 -13.14 -12.27
N SER A 223 -7.12 -13.87 -13.36
CA SER A 223 -7.59 -13.33 -14.63
C SER A 223 -8.24 -14.44 -15.44
N SER A 224 -9.42 -14.18 -15.98
CA SER A 224 -10.12 -15.10 -16.88
C SER A 224 -9.61 -15.03 -18.32
N ASP A 225 -8.73 -14.07 -18.64
CA ASP A 225 -8.26 -13.78 -19.99
C ASP A 225 -6.74 -13.99 -20.07
N SER A 226 -6.34 -15.11 -20.66
CA SER A 226 -4.94 -15.53 -20.77
C SER A 226 -4.14 -14.65 -21.73
N GLU A 227 -4.75 -14.11 -22.78
CA GLU A 227 -4.08 -13.25 -23.76
C GLU A 227 -3.74 -11.90 -23.14
N LYS A 228 -4.71 -11.28 -22.45
CA LYS A 228 -4.44 -10.07 -21.66
C LYS A 228 -3.39 -10.31 -20.60
N ALA A 229 -3.39 -11.49 -19.98
CA ALA A 229 -2.39 -11.83 -18.99
C ALA A 229 -0.98 -11.96 -19.58
N ALA A 230 -0.84 -12.61 -20.74
CA ALA A 230 0.43 -12.70 -21.47
C ALA A 230 0.94 -11.31 -21.89
N HIS A 231 0.05 -10.44 -22.36
CA HIS A 231 0.39 -9.06 -22.68
C HIS A 231 0.88 -8.27 -21.46
N ARG A 232 0.23 -8.42 -20.29
CA ARG A 232 0.70 -7.80 -19.04
C ARG A 232 2.10 -8.29 -18.65
N ILE A 233 2.39 -9.57 -18.80
CA ILE A 233 3.73 -10.13 -18.54
C ILE A 233 4.76 -9.49 -19.47
N HIS A 234 4.45 -9.32 -20.76
CA HIS A 234 5.35 -8.64 -21.69
C HIS A 234 5.60 -7.18 -21.28
N GLN A 235 4.54 -6.45 -20.90
CA GLN A 235 4.64 -5.06 -20.44
C GLN A 235 5.37 -4.90 -19.11
N ARG A 236 5.43 -5.95 -18.28
CA ARG A 236 6.07 -5.95 -16.97
C ARG A 236 7.53 -5.50 -17.03
N ASN A 237 8.24 -5.79 -18.11
CA ASN A 237 9.65 -5.40 -18.29
C ASN A 237 9.85 -3.88 -18.32
N ASN A 238 8.81 -3.10 -18.62
CA ASN A 238 8.87 -1.64 -18.65
C ASN A 238 8.55 -1.00 -17.29
N LEU A 239 8.04 -1.77 -16.31
CA LEU A 239 7.66 -1.24 -15.01
C LEU A 239 8.86 -0.70 -14.21
N PRO A 240 10.03 -1.37 -14.15
CA PRO A 240 11.20 -0.81 -13.47
C PRO A 240 11.63 0.55 -14.03
N VAL A 241 11.58 0.72 -15.35
CA VAL A 241 11.93 1.99 -16.01
C VAL A 241 10.98 3.10 -15.57
N LEU A 242 9.66 2.84 -15.62
CA LEU A 242 8.64 3.77 -15.14
C LEU A 242 8.82 4.10 -13.65
N GLN A 243 9.12 3.09 -12.82
CA GLN A 243 9.33 3.26 -11.38
C GLN A 243 10.55 4.15 -11.08
N VAL A 244 11.65 4.00 -11.83
CA VAL A 244 12.82 4.88 -11.75
C VAL A 244 12.48 6.31 -12.17
N GLU A 245 11.73 6.49 -13.27
CA GLU A 245 11.29 7.83 -13.73
C GLU A 245 10.41 8.53 -12.67
N LEU A 246 9.44 7.81 -12.09
CA LEU A 246 8.59 8.32 -11.01
C LEU A 246 9.41 8.68 -9.76
N LEU A 247 10.40 7.85 -9.39
CA LEU A 247 11.27 8.14 -8.27
C LEU A 247 12.14 9.36 -8.49
N ARG A 248 12.72 9.54 -9.69
CA ARG A 248 13.49 10.74 -10.02
C ARG A 248 12.64 12.00 -9.92
N SER A 249 11.40 11.95 -10.40
CA SER A 249 10.45 13.06 -10.25
C SER A 249 10.11 13.32 -8.78
N ALA A 250 9.83 12.28 -8.00
CA ALA A 250 9.53 12.38 -6.58
C ALA A 250 10.69 12.98 -5.78
N ILE A 251 11.94 12.62 -6.10
CA ILE A 251 13.14 13.19 -5.48
C ILE A 251 13.24 14.69 -5.77
N ARG A 252 12.96 15.13 -7.00
CA ARG A 252 12.95 16.58 -7.34
C ARG A 252 11.82 17.34 -6.65
N ALA A 253 10.67 16.70 -6.43
CA ALA A 253 9.53 17.31 -5.73
C ALA A 253 9.74 17.45 -4.21
N LEU A 254 10.67 16.67 -3.65
CA LEU A 254 10.96 16.61 -2.22
C LEU A 254 11.88 17.76 -1.81
N ARG A 255 11.53 18.48 -0.76
CA ARG A 255 12.41 19.51 -0.21
C ARG A 255 13.71 18.90 0.37
N PRO A 256 14.80 19.65 0.48
CA PRO A 256 15.98 19.22 1.24
C PRO A 256 15.61 18.84 2.69
N GLY A 257 16.11 17.69 3.15
CA GLY A 257 15.78 17.14 4.49
C GLY A 257 14.40 16.48 4.57
N GLY A 258 13.67 16.39 3.45
CA GLY A 258 12.41 15.67 3.36
C GLY A 258 12.59 14.15 3.33
N LEU A 259 11.49 13.43 3.57
CA LEU A 259 11.46 11.96 3.57
C LEU A 259 10.69 11.40 2.38
N LEU A 260 11.28 10.41 1.72
CA LEU A 260 10.71 9.69 0.57
C LEU A 260 10.53 8.23 0.94
N VAL A 261 9.31 7.71 0.75
CA VAL A 261 9.04 6.28 0.80
C VAL A 261 8.62 5.79 -0.57
N TYR A 262 9.36 4.83 -1.09
CA TYR A 262 8.91 4.01 -2.21
C TYR A 262 8.17 2.79 -1.66
N SER A 263 7.19 2.30 -2.40
CA SER A 263 6.64 0.98 -2.12
C SER A 263 6.09 0.30 -3.36
N THR A 264 6.08 -1.03 -3.34
CA THR A 264 5.39 -1.85 -4.32
C THR A 264 4.67 -3.01 -3.64
N CYS A 265 3.71 -3.61 -4.33
CA CYS A 265 3.05 -4.86 -3.90
C CYS A 265 3.45 -6.06 -4.76
N THR A 266 4.71 -6.09 -5.19
CA THR A 266 5.32 -7.18 -5.98
C THR A 266 6.52 -7.80 -5.26
N LEU A 267 6.79 -9.07 -5.55
CA LEU A 267 7.98 -9.79 -5.07
C LEU A 267 9.20 -9.58 -5.98
N SER A 268 9.01 -9.00 -7.16
CA SER A 268 10.02 -8.82 -8.21
C SER A 268 11.24 -8.04 -7.76
N LYS A 269 12.41 -8.69 -7.75
CA LYS A 269 13.69 -8.00 -7.51
C LYS A 269 13.93 -6.86 -8.51
N ALA A 270 13.49 -7.04 -9.76
CA ALA A 270 13.61 -6.06 -10.83
C ALA A 270 12.82 -4.76 -10.55
N GLU A 271 11.65 -4.86 -9.92
CA GLU A 271 10.79 -3.71 -9.58
C GLU A 271 11.10 -3.14 -8.18
N ASN A 272 11.94 -3.85 -7.41
CA ASN A 272 12.26 -3.52 -6.02
C ASN A 272 13.72 -3.10 -5.90
N GLN A 273 14.62 -4.04 -5.60
CA GLN A 273 16.01 -3.75 -5.31
C GLN A 273 16.74 -3.15 -6.53
N CYS A 274 16.47 -3.62 -7.74
CA CYS A 274 17.14 -3.07 -8.93
C CYS A 274 16.78 -1.60 -9.17
N VAL A 275 15.51 -1.22 -8.97
CA VAL A 275 15.06 0.19 -9.04
C VAL A 275 15.78 1.05 -8.01
N ILE A 276 15.91 0.55 -6.77
CA ILE A 276 16.58 1.27 -5.69
C ILE A 276 18.07 1.42 -5.97
N SER A 277 18.75 0.37 -6.42
CA SER A 277 20.17 0.43 -6.77
C SER A 277 20.42 1.45 -7.89
N GLU A 278 19.56 1.49 -8.90
CA GLU A 278 19.65 2.47 -10.00
C GLU A 278 19.54 3.91 -9.48
N ILE A 279 18.60 4.18 -8.57
CA ILE A 279 18.43 5.51 -7.97
C ILE A 279 19.62 5.90 -7.10
N LEU A 280 20.10 5.00 -6.24
CA LEU A 280 21.24 5.26 -5.35
C LEU A 280 22.54 5.46 -6.15
N ASN A 281 22.74 4.71 -7.23
CA ASN A 281 23.91 4.86 -8.10
C ASN A 281 23.89 6.18 -8.89
N SER A 282 22.69 6.74 -9.15
CA SER A 282 22.52 7.98 -9.92
C SER A 282 22.33 9.23 -9.05
N SER A 283 22.15 9.09 -7.74
CA SER A 283 21.81 10.20 -6.83
C SER A 283 22.68 10.20 -5.57
N SER A 284 23.59 11.16 -5.43
CA SER A 284 24.47 11.28 -4.25
C SER A 284 23.78 11.81 -2.99
N ASN A 285 22.56 12.35 -3.11
CA ASN A 285 21.90 13.12 -2.04
C ASN A 285 20.85 12.29 -1.27
N MET A 286 20.85 10.97 -1.45
CA MET A 286 19.88 10.05 -0.84
C MET A 286 20.59 9.16 0.16
N ALA A 287 20.13 9.18 1.41
CA ALA A 287 20.62 8.28 2.45
C ALA A 287 19.51 7.30 2.85
N PRO A 288 19.79 5.98 2.89
CA PRO A 288 18.85 5.01 3.44
C PRO A 288 18.64 5.28 4.94
N VAL A 289 17.42 5.07 5.42
CA VAL A 289 17.08 5.22 6.83
C VAL A 289 16.66 3.87 7.39
N ASP A 290 17.21 3.53 8.55
CA ASP A 290 16.93 2.25 9.20
C ASP A 290 15.46 2.10 9.60
N ILE A 291 14.85 1.03 9.11
CA ILE A 291 13.46 0.63 9.40
C ILE A 291 13.38 -0.68 10.19
N SER A 292 14.51 -1.17 10.73
CA SER A 292 14.60 -2.40 11.53
C SER A 292 13.68 -2.41 12.76
N GLY A 293 13.36 -1.22 13.30
CA GLY A 293 12.40 -1.04 14.39
C GLY A 293 11.00 -1.56 14.05
N ILE A 294 10.54 -1.36 12.81
CA ILE A 294 9.25 -1.88 12.33
C ILE A 294 9.28 -3.40 12.29
N THR A 295 10.34 -3.98 11.73
CA THR A 295 10.53 -5.44 11.62
C THR A 295 10.50 -6.11 12.99
N ARG A 296 11.25 -5.55 13.96
CA ARG A 296 11.34 -6.10 15.30
C ARG A 296 9.97 -6.13 15.98
N THR A 297 9.25 -5.01 15.93
CA THR A 297 7.93 -4.87 16.58
C THR A 297 6.84 -5.70 15.90
N CYS A 298 6.86 -5.82 14.57
CA CYS A 298 5.81 -6.48 13.80
C CYS A 298 6.10 -7.94 13.44
N SER A 299 7.26 -8.49 13.83
CA SER A 299 7.67 -9.87 13.52
C SER A 299 6.68 -10.95 13.96
N GLN A 300 5.85 -10.67 14.98
CA GLN A 300 4.83 -11.60 15.45
C GLN A 300 3.67 -11.78 14.47
N ASP A 301 3.32 -10.73 13.70
CA ASP A 301 2.16 -10.73 12.80
C ASP A 301 2.54 -10.81 11.32
N PHE A 302 3.80 -10.51 10.98
CA PHE A 302 4.29 -10.46 9.60
C PHE A 302 5.46 -11.41 9.39
N THR A 303 5.64 -11.85 8.14
CA THR A 303 6.83 -12.58 7.69
C THR A 303 7.64 -11.67 6.80
N PHE A 304 8.89 -11.45 7.15
CA PHE A 304 9.83 -10.60 6.43
C PHE A 304 10.86 -11.46 5.70
N PHE A 305 11.05 -11.19 4.42
CA PHE A 305 12.07 -11.83 3.61
C PHE A 305 13.35 -10.98 3.62
N PRO A 306 14.53 -11.57 3.90
CA PRO A 306 15.80 -10.86 3.84
C PRO A 306 16.06 -10.30 2.44
N THR A 307 16.58 -9.08 2.38
CA THR A 307 16.93 -8.40 1.14
C THR A 307 18.41 -8.08 1.13
N ASP A 308 19.06 -8.18 -0.04
CA ASP A 308 20.48 -7.84 -0.19
C ASP A 308 20.79 -6.34 0.04
N GLN A 309 19.75 -5.49 0.10
CA GLN A 309 19.86 -4.06 0.37
C GLN A 309 19.60 -3.77 1.84
N GLU A 310 20.57 -3.11 2.47
CA GLU A 310 20.42 -2.56 3.82
C GLU A 310 19.23 -1.60 3.89
N CYS A 311 18.54 -1.59 5.02
CA CYS A 311 17.40 -0.69 5.31
C CYS A 311 16.19 -0.83 4.35
N SER A 312 16.02 -1.99 3.71
CA SER A 312 14.80 -2.31 2.94
C SER A 312 14.03 -3.47 3.57
N LEU A 313 12.71 -3.47 3.38
CA LEU A 313 11.83 -4.51 3.91
C LEU A 313 10.98 -5.12 2.81
N LEU A 314 10.95 -6.45 2.77
CA LEU A 314 10.01 -7.21 1.95
C LEU A 314 9.10 -8.04 2.86
N VAL A 315 7.84 -7.66 2.95
CA VAL A 315 6.81 -8.47 3.60
C VAL A 315 6.34 -9.51 2.59
N ILE A 316 6.45 -10.79 2.94
CA ILE A 316 5.98 -11.90 2.13
C ILE A 316 4.78 -12.60 2.77
N PRO A 317 3.78 -13.04 1.98
CA PRO A 317 2.67 -13.84 2.49
C PRO A 317 3.15 -15.19 3.02
N ASP A 318 2.71 -15.54 4.22
CA ASP A 318 3.07 -16.81 4.87
C ASP A 318 1.84 -17.45 5.54
N LYS A 319 1.95 -18.72 5.93
CA LYS A 319 0.89 -19.46 6.62
C LYS A 319 0.52 -18.73 7.92
N ALA A 320 -0.77 -18.42 8.07
CA ALA A 320 -1.34 -17.61 9.17
C ALA A 320 -0.91 -16.12 9.22
N LYS A 321 0.02 -15.69 8.36
CA LYS A 321 0.49 -14.31 8.19
C LYS A 321 0.41 -13.90 6.71
N ALA A 322 -0.77 -13.96 6.14
CA ALA A 322 -1.07 -13.75 4.72
C ALA A 322 -1.08 -12.27 4.30
N TRP A 323 -0.17 -11.47 4.88
CA TRP A 323 0.04 -10.06 4.54
C TRP A 323 1.04 -9.90 3.40
N GLY A 324 1.05 -8.73 2.78
CA GLY A 324 1.86 -8.48 1.58
C GLY A 324 1.36 -9.22 0.32
N PRO A 325 2.19 -9.32 -0.74
CA PRO A 325 3.54 -8.77 -0.83
C PRO A 325 3.58 -7.26 -0.61
N MET A 326 4.59 -6.76 0.08
CA MET A 326 4.84 -5.32 0.21
C MET A 326 6.33 -5.08 0.34
N TYR A 327 6.92 -4.38 -0.61
CA TYR A 327 8.28 -3.89 -0.54
C TYR A 327 8.29 -2.45 -0.05
N ILE A 328 9.15 -2.12 0.90
CA ILE A 328 9.35 -0.78 1.44
C ILE A 328 10.84 -0.51 1.61
N PRO A 329 11.48 0.27 0.73
CA PRO A 329 12.73 0.95 1.01
C PRO A 329 12.43 2.39 1.44
N TYR A 330 13.22 2.89 2.38
CA TYR A 330 13.00 4.17 3.02
C TYR A 330 14.25 5.05 2.92
N TRP A 331 14.08 6.29 2.48
CA TRP A 331 15.19 7.24 2.33
C TRP A 331 14.88 8.62 2.89
N CYS A 332 15.95 9.31 3.30
CA CYS A 332 15.98 10.72 3.60
C CYS A 332 16.86 11.45 2.58
N THR A 333 16.44 12.64 2.17
CA THR A 333 17.34 13.55 1.45
C THR A 333 18.27 14.22 2.45
N THR A 334 19.58 14.09 2.28
CA THR A 334 20.55 14.75 3.16
C THR A 334 20.62 16.25 2.87
N PHE A 335 20.97 17.01 3.92
CA PHE A 335 21.15 18.46 3.91
C PHE A 335 22.07 18.91 2.78
N ILE A 336 21.67 20.00 2.11
CA ILE A 336 22.62 20.91 1.46
C ILE A 336 23.57 21.38 2.56
N ILE A 337 24.85 21.06 2.44
CA ILE A 337 25.93 21.68 3.24
C ILE A 337 26.07 23.13 2.77
#